data_AF-A0A0N5D8I0-F1
#
_entry.id   AF-A0A0N5D8I0-F1
#
_cell.length_a   1.000
_cell.length_b   1.000
_cell.length_c   1.000
_cell.angle_alpha   90.00
_cell.angle_beta   90.00
_cell.angle_gamma   90.00
#
_symmetry.space_group_name_H-M   'P 1'
#
loop_
_entity.id
_entity.type
_entity.pdbx_description
1 polymer ?
#
loop_
_entity_poly.entity_id
_entity_poly.type
_entity_poly.pdbx_seq_one_letter_code
_entity_poly.pdbx_strand_id
1 'polypeptide(L)'
;MESEEETEARRLWKKADAVCFDVDSTICMDESIDEFARYLLHYEEVREYTEQAVSGMLSFKKSLNIRLDILKPTRQQLQDFMENKTPKLTPGSKEIIADIHRRHIPYI
;
A
#
# COMPACT_ATOMS: atom_id res chain seq x y z
N MET A 1 -22.13 24.31 4.08
CA MET A 1 -21.49 25.09 3.00
C MET A 1 -20.17 24.39 2.75
N GLU A 2 -19.95 23.84 1.55
CA GLU A 2 -18.68 23.17 1.21
C GLU A 2 -17.53 24.18 1.31
N SER A 3 -16.35 23.71 1.71
CA SER A 3 -15.17 24.59 1.77
C SER A 3 -14.66 24.90 0.36
N GLU A 4 -13.94 26.01 0.22
CA GLU A 4 -13.27 26.36 -1.04
C GLU A 4 -12.25 25.28 -1.45
N GLU A 5 -11.56 24.70 -0.46
CA GLU A 5 -10.62 23.59 -0.65
C GLU A 5 -11.30 22.34 -1.21
N GLU A 6 -12.46 21.95 -0.67
CA GLU A 6 -13.22 20.80 -1.18
C GLU A 6 -13.68 21.03 -2.62
N THR A 7 -14.15 22.26 -2.91
CA THR A 7 -14.59 22.65 -4.25
C THR A 7 -13.45 22.53 -5.26
N GLU A 8 -12.26 23.02 -4.90
CA GLU A 8 -11.08 22.96 -5.76
C GLU A 8 -10.58 21.52 -5.95
N ALA A 9 -10.52 20.72 -4.87
CA ALA A 9 -10.13 19.31 -4.95
C ALA A 9 -11.04 18.52 -5.90
N ARG A 10 -12.36 18.73 -5.83
CA ARG A 10 -13.33 18.11 -6.75
C ARG A 10 -13.12 18.55 -8.20
N ARG A 11 -12.76 19.82 -8.43
CA ARG A 11 -12.46 20.35 -9.77
C ARG A 11 -11.21 19.70 -10.35
N LEU A 12 -10.14 19.58 -9.57
CA LEU A 12 -8.90 18.91 -9.97
C LEU A 12 -9.13 17.43 -10.27
N TRP A 13 -9.82 16.71 -9.36
CA TRP A 13 -10.15 15.29 -9.54
C TRP A 13 -10.92 15.01 -10.83
N LYS A 14 -11.90 15.86 -11.18
CA LYS A 14 -12.68 15.71 -12.43
C LYS A 14 -11.82 15.86 -13.69
N LYS A 15 -10.74 16.64 -13.61
CA LYS A 15 -9.84 16.97 -14.72
C LYS A 15 -8.53 16.16 -14.73
N ALA A 16 -8.37 15.22 -13.81
CA ALA A 16 -7.14 14.45 -13.71
C ALA A 16 -6.90 13.62 -14.99
N ASP A 17 -5.73 13.79 -15.59
CA ASP A 17 -5.29 13.04 -16.76
C ASP A 17 -4.65 11.69 -16.38
N ALA A 18 -4.35 11.48 -15.09
CA ALA A 18 -3.91 10.21 -14.51
C ALA A 18 -4.20 10.19 -13.00
N VAL A 19 -4.30 9.00 -12.43
CA VAL A 19 -4.45 8.79 -10.98
C VAL A 19 -3.41 7.78 -10.50
N CYS A 20 -2.56 8.17 -9.56
CA CYS A 20 -1.61 7.25 -8.92
C CYS A 20 -2.17 6.83 -7.56
N PHE A 21 -2.18 5.53 -7.30
CA PHE A 21 -2.56 4.96 -6.02
C PHE A 21 -1.33 4.44 -5.30
N ASP A 22 -1.22 4.78 -4.03
CA ASP A 22 -0.40 3.96 -3.13
C ASP A 22 -1.08 2.61 -2.90
N VAL A 23 -0.32 1.61 -2.50
CA VAL A 23 -0.81 0.24 -2.32
C VAL A 23 -1.14 -0.01 -0.85
N ASP A 24 -0.13 0.01 0.00
CA ASP A 24 -0.26 -0.28 1.42
C ASP A 24 -1.04 0.87 2.11
N SER A 25 -1.93 0.51 3.03
CA SER A 25 -2.84 1.46 3.70
C SER A 25 -3.72 2.35 2.79
N THR A 26 -3.79 2.07 1.48
CA THR A 26 -4.58 2.82 0.49
C THR A 26 -5.47 1.89 -0.33
N ILE A 27 -4.93 1.16 -1.32
CA ILE A 27 -5.71 0.15 -2.08
C ILE A 27 -5.92 -1.11 -1.23
N CYS A 28 -4.91 -1.47 -0.46
CA CYS A 28 -4.92 -2.55 0.52
C CYS A 28 -5.02 -1.97 1.94
N MET A 29 -5.70 -2.67 2.84
CA MET A 29 -5.82 -2.28 4.25
C MET A 29 -4.63 -2.72 5.11
N ASP A 30 -3.84 -3.67 4.61
CA ASP A 30 -2.71 -4.26 5.31
C ASP A 30 -1.38 -3.69 4.77
N GLU A 31 -0.31 -3.79 5.55
CA GLU A 31 1.06 -3.50 5.12
C GLU A 31 1.71 -4.78 4.55
N SER A 32 2.02 -4.80 3.26
CA SER A 32 2.38 -6.05 2.54
C SER A 32 3.60 -6.78 3.14
N ILE A 33 4.60 -6.02 3.59
CA ILE A 33 5.81 -6.59 4.20
C ILE A 33 5.56 -7.13 5.61
N ASP A 34 4.64 -6.52 6.37
CA ASP A 34 4.25 -7.01 7.69
C ASP A 34 3.42 -8.29 7.56
N GLU A 35 2.56 -8.38 6.54
CA GLU A 35 1.83 -9.62 6.22
C GLU A 35 2.78 -10.76 5.86
N PHE A 36 3.81 -10.47 5.05
CA PHE A 36 4.82 -11.45 4.72
C PHE A 36 5.68 -11.83 5.94
N ALA A 37 6.00 -10.87 6.81
CA ALA A 37 6.68 -11.12 8.08
C ALA A 37 5.87 -12.04 8.99
N ARG A 38 4.54 -11.88 9.04
CA ARG A 38 3.67 -12.76 9.82
C ARG A 38 3.67 -14.18 9.27
N TYR A 39 3.65 -14.35 7.96
CA TYR A 39 3.80 -15.66 7.32
C TYR A 39 5.12 -16.34 7.71
N LEU A 40 6.19 -15.57 7.85
CA LEU A 40 7.51 -16.06 8.28
C LEU A 40 7.73 -16.07 9.81
N LEU A 41 6.70 -15.77 10.61
CA LEU A 41 6.77 -15.72 12.09
C LEU A 41 7.69 -14.62 12.67
N HIS A 42 7.94 -13.55 11.92
CA HIS A 42 8.75 -12.38 12.31
C HIS A 42 7.95 -11.07 12.45
N TYR A 43 6.63 -11.16 12.61
CA TYR A 43 5.74 -9.98 12.58
C TYR A 43 6.12 -8.89 13.60
N GLU A 44 6.32 -9.26 14.86
CA GLU A 44 6.58 -8.29 15.93
C GLU A 44 7.86 -7.50 15.69
N GLU A 45 8.93 -8.17 15.25
CA GLU A 45 10.23 -7.56 14.97
C GLU A 45 10.16 -6.62 13.76
N VAL A 46 9.44 -7.01 12.70
CA VAL A 46 9.33 -6.21 11.47
C VAL A 46 8.43 -5.00 11.66
N ARG A 47 7.31 -5.16 12.37
CA ARG A 47 6.31 -4.11 12.58
C ARG A 47 6.89 -2.87 13.23
N GLU A 48 7.78 -3.03 14.21
CA GLU A 48 8.44 -1.91 14.89
C GLU A 48 9.18 -1.01 13.88
N TYR A 49 9.90 -1.60 12.93
CA TYR A 49 10.63 -0.84 11.90
C TYR A 49 9.72 -0.26 10.82
N THR A 50 8.55 -0.88 10.57
CA THR A 50 7.50 -0.30 9.72
C THR A 50 6.93 0.96 10.38
N GLU A 51 6.58 0.92 11.67
CA GLU A 51 6.10 2.08 12.42
C GLU A 51 7.14 3.22 12.50
N GLN A 52 8.42 2.88 12.71
CA GLN A 52 9.51 3.86 12.67
C GLN A 52 9.70 4.51 11.28
N ALA A 53 9.46 3.77 10.20
CA ALA A 53 9.54 4.32 8.85
C ALA A 53 8.38 5.26 8.53
N VAL A 54 7.15 4.84 8.86
CA VAL A 54 5.93 5.63 8.61
C VAL A 54 5.92 6.92 9.43
N SER A 55 6.41 6.88 10.67
CA SER A 55 6.56 8.07 11.52
C SER A 55 7.70 9.01 11.09
N GLY A 56 8.52 8.61 10.11
CA GLY A 56 9.67 9.37 9.62
C GLY A 56 10.89 9.32 10.55
N MET A 57 10.87 8.54 11.62
CA MET A 57 12.01 8.33 12.52
C MET A 57 13.15 7.55 11.84
N LEU A 58 12.81 6.68 10.89
CA LEU A 58 13.74 5.85 10.15
C LEU A 58 13.57 6.09 8.65
N SER A 59 14.68 6.30 7.92
CA SER A 59 14.58 6.46 6.47
C SER A 59 14.07 5.18 5.80
N PHE A 60 13.29 5.34 4.72
CA PHE A 60 12.75 4.20 3.96
C PHE A 60 13.81 3.15 3.62
N LYS A 61 14.95 3.59 3.06
CA LYS A 61 16.05 2.68 2.68
C LYS A 61 16.60 1.90 3.87
N LYS A 62 16.77 2.56 5.03
CA LYS A 62 17.30 1.90 6.23
C LYS A 62 16.28 0.92 6.83
N SER A 63 15.01 1.33 6.93
CA SER A 63 13.93 0.44 7.39
C SER A 63 13.75 -0.78 6.48
N LEU A 64 13.78 -0.59 5.16
CA LEU A 64 13.66 -1.69 4.21
C LEU A 64 14.83 -2.68 4.35
N ASN A 65 16.07 -2.20 4.44
CA ASN A 65 17.23 -3.08 4.65
C ASN A 65 17.12 -3.89 5.94
N ILE A 66 16.76 -3.26 7.06
CA ILE A 66 16.62 -3.94 8.35
C ILE A 66 15.53 -5.03 8.26
N ARG A 67 14.35 -4.70 7.73
CA ARG A 67 13.25 -5.67 7.61
C ARG A 67 13.61 -6.83 6.68
N LEU A 68 14.31 -6.59 5.58
CA LEU A 68 14.78 -7.66 4.70
C LEU A 68 15.87 -8.52 5.35
N ASP A 69 16.76 -7.93 6.15
CA ASP A 69 17.80 -8.65 6.89
C ASP A 69 17.21 -9.53 8.01
N ILE A 70 16.09 -9.13 8.60
CA ILE A 70 15.31 -9.96 9.53
C ILE A 70 14.66 -11.11 8.79
N LEU A 71 13.93 -10.81 7.70
CA LEU A 71 13.11 -11.79 6.99
C LEU A 71 13.91 -12.83 6.21
N LYS A 72 15.06 -12.42 5.66
CA LYS A 72 15.91 -13.22 4.76
C LYS A 72 15.11 -14.08 3.77
N PRO A 73 14.19 -13.47 3.00
CA PRO A 73 13.20 -14.24 2.27
C PRO A 73 13.82 -14.97 1.09
N THR A 74 13.36 -16.20 0.86
CA THR A 74 13.61 -16.93 -0.37
C THR A 74 12.53 -16.65 -1.40
N ARG A 75 12.85 -16.85 -2.69
CA ARG A 75 11.87 -16.72 -3.76
C ARG A 75 10.69 -17.68 -3.61
N GLN A 76 10.94 -18.90 -3.13
CA GLN A 76 9.89 -19.90 -2.91
C GLN A 76 8.91 -19.44 -1.83
N GLN A 77 9.42 -18.97 -0.68
CA GLN A 77 8.55 -18.44 0.39
C GLN A 77 7.67 -17.29 -0.08
N LEU A 78 8.21 -16.40 -0.92
CA LEU A 78 7.42 -15.30 -1.47
C LEU A 78 6.33 -15.81 -2.44
N GLN A 79 6.64 -16.78 -3.29
CA GLN A 79 5.67 -17.40 -4.20
C GLN A 79 4.57 -18.12 -3.42
N ASP A 80 4.94 -18.95 -2.45
CA ASP A 80 4.00 -19.67 -1.58
C ASP A 80 3.09 -18.69 -0.83
N PHE A 81 3.65 -17.59 -0.33
CA PHE A 81 2.86 -16.53 0.32
C PHE A 81 1.84 -15.90 -0.63
N MET A 82 2.26 -15.52 -1.85
CA MET A 82 1.37 -14.89 -2.85
C MET A 82 0.25 -15.82 -3.32
N GLU A 83 0.51 -17.12 -3.43
CA GLU A 83 -0.50 -18.11 -3.82
C GLU A 83 -1.55 -18.35 -2.73
N ASN A 84 -1.16 -18.22 -1.46
CA ASN A 84 -2.02 -18.54 -0.31
C ASN A 84 -2.65 -17.31 0.36
N LYS A 85 -2.14 -16.10 0.12
CA LYS A 85 -2.65 -14.86 0.73
C LYS A 85 -3.37 -14.00 -0.30
N THR A 86 -4.67 -13.82 -0.10
CA THR A 86 -5.41 -12.76 -0.78
C THR A 86 -5.23 -11.43 -0.03
N PRO A 87 -4.83 -10.34 -0.71
CA PRO A 87 -4.78 -9.01 -0.10
C PRO A 87 -6.18 -8.54 0.33
N LYS A 88 -6.26 -7.86 1.47
CA LYS A 88 -7.52 -7.24 1.91
C LYS A 88 -7.63 -5.86 1.26
N LEU A 89 -8.54 -5.73 0.31
CA LEU A 89 -8.76 -4.45 -0.36
C LEU A 89 -9.57 -3.49 0.52
N THR A 90 -9.23 -2.21 0.45
CA THR A 90 -10.01 -1.13 1.05
C THR A 90 -11.41 -1.08 0.40
N PRO A 91 -12.49 -0.93 1.19
CA PRO A 91 -13.84 -0.80 0.63
C PRO A 91 -13.91 0.36 -0.38
N GLY A 92 -14.46 0.10 -1.57
CA GLY A 92 -14.55 1.09 -2.65
C GLY A 92 -13.38 1.06 -3.64
N SER A 93 -12.27 0.38 -3.34
CA SER A 93 -11.09 0.34 -4.22
C SER A 93 -11.38 -0.31 -5.58
N LYS A 94 -12.20 -1.36 -5.63
CA LYS A 94 -12.55 -2.01 -6.90
C LYS A 94 -13.43 -1.10 -7.74
N GLU A 95 -14.37 -0.43 -7.10
CA GLU A 95 -15.35 0.45 -7.71
C GLU A 95 -14.66 1.67 -8.32
N ILE A 96 -13.77 2.34 -7.58
CA ILE A 96 -13.07 3.52 -8.07
C ILE A 96 -12.12 3.19 -9.22
N ILE A 97 -11.38 2.07 -9.14
CA ILE A 97 -10.50 1.62 -10.23
C ILE A 97 -11.33 1.31 -11.48
N ALA A 98 -12.46 0.60 -11.32
CA ALA A 98 -13.35 0.29 -12.43
C ALA A 98 -13.92 1.55 -13.10
N ASP A 99 -14.26 2.57 -12.32
CA ASP A 99 -14.77 3.85 -12.81
C ASP A 99 -13.70 4.67 -13.55
N ILE A 100 -12.47 4.73 -13.02
CA ILE A 100 -11.32 5.38 -13.66
C ILE A 100 -10.99 4.69 -14.98
N HIS A 101 -10.94 3.36 -14.97
CA HIS A 101 -10.68 2.55 -16.16
C HIS A 101 -11.75 2.79 -17.25
N ARG A 102 -13.04 2.79 -16.89
CA ARG A 102 -14.15 3.06 -17.83
C ARG A 102 -14.06 4.45 -18.48
N ARG A 103 -13.48 5.41 -17.76
CA ARG A 103 -13.26 6.79 -18.24
C ARG A 103 -12.01 6.94 -19.10
N HIS A 104 -11.27 5.85 -19.34
CA HIS A 104 -10.01 5.84 -20.10
C HIS A 104 -8.94 6.77 -19.48
N ILE A 105 -8.99 6.93 -18.16
CA ILE A 105 -7.97 7.66 -17.42
C ILE A 105 -6.90 6.65 -16.99
N PRO A 106 -5.62 6.86 -17.35
CA PRO A 106 -4.50 6.07 -16.84
C PRO A 106 -4.49 6.02 -15.31
N TYR A 107 -4.23 4.84 -14.76
CA TYR A 107 -3.94 4.67 -13.34
C TYR A 107 -2.68 3.84 -13.14
N ILE A 108 -1.97 4.14 -12.06
CA ILE A 108 -0.72 3.50 -11.65
C ILE A 108 -0.87 3.07 -10.20
#